data_AF-A0A7C7C1N0-F1
#
_entry.id   AF-A0A7C7C1N0-F1
#
_cell.length_a   1.000
_cell.length_b   1.000
_cell.length_c   1.000
_cell.angle_alpha   90.00
_cell.angle_beta   90.00
_cell.angle_gamma   90.00
#
_symmetry.space_group_name_H-M   'P 1'
#
loop_
_entity.id
_entity.type
_entity.pdbx_description
1 polymer ?
#
loop_
_entity_poly.entity_id
_entity_poly.type
_entity_poly.pdbx_seq_one_letter_code
_entity_poly.pdbx_strand_id
1 'polypeptide(L)'
;MSDETKKTMDEALEDLFSNANTNNELIAKLPSRGVGYPGKKKEVTIRAMTFEDEKALASLRVGEDIIESVLSRCVSDIDIDNLYGPDKLFLLLKLRELSFGDSFKIAAVCTKCKKENDLEILLSQLPVTLAAEDFTDPKEIDLPQLNTTAMV
;
A
#
# COMPACT_ATOMS: atom_id res chain seq x y z
N MET A 1 43.51 -3.13 -38.86
CA MET A 1 42.99 -2.04 -38.01
C MET A 1 41.90 -1.38 -38.84
N SER A 2 40.61 -1.48 -38.55
CA SER A 2 39.90 -1.64 -37.28
C SER A 2 38.46 -2.01 -37.64
N ASP A 3 37.93 -3.08 -37.04
CA ASP A 3 36.55 -3.53 -37.21
C ASP A 3 35.82 -3.23 -35.89
N GLU A 4 35.40 -1.97 -35.71
CA GLU A 4 34.64 -1.53 -34.53
C GLU A 4 33.16 -1.87 -34.72
N THR A 5 32.84 -3.12 -34.37
CA THR A 5 31.68 -3.55 -33.58
C THR A 5 30.36 -2.79 -33.79
N LYS A 6 29.63 -3.15 -34.85
CA LYS A 6 28.17 -2.94 -34.88
C LYS A 6 27.52 -3.89 -33.86
N LYS A 7 27.31 -3.43 -32.63
CA LYS A 7 26.40 -4.11 -31.69
C LYS A 7 25.00 -4.11 -32.29
N THR A 8 24.36 -5.28 -32.28
CA THR A 8 22.99 -5.44 -32.76
C THR A 8 22.04 -4.72 -31.80
N MET A 9 20.96 -4.11 -32.32
CA MET A 9 20.06 -3.28 -31.49
C MET A 9 19.50 -4.06 -30.28
N ASP A 10 19.24 -5.35 -30.47
CA ASP A 10 18.71 -6.24 -29.44
C ASP A 10 19.71 -6.45 -28.28
N GLU A 11 21.00 -6.60 -28.59
CA GLU A 11 22.06 -6.76 -27.57
C GLU A 11 22.30 -5.46 -26.78
N ALA A 12 22.12 -4.30 -27.42
CA ALA A 12 22.19 -3.01 -26.76
C ALA A 12 20.99 -2.77 -25.84
N LEU A 13 19.80 -3.27 -26.22
CA LEU A 13 18.60 -3.21 -25.38
C LEU A 13 18.72 -4.15 -24.18
N GLU A 14 19.20 -5.39 -24.38
CA GLU A 14 19.42 -6.35 -23.29
C GLU A 14 20.45 -5.84 -22.28
N ASP A 15 21.56 -5.24 -22.73
CA ASP A 15 22.53 -4.60 -21.83
C ASP A 15 21.89 -3.45 -21.03
N LEU A 16 20.98 -2.67 -21.63
CA LEU A 16 20.30 -1.55 -20.96
C LEU A 16 19.30 -2.01 -19.91
N PHE A 17 18.53 -3.07 -20.21
CA PHE A 17 17.47 -3.58 -19.35
C PHE A 17 17.94 -4.65 -18.35
N SER A 18 19.15 -5.20 -18.51
CA SER A 18 19.75 -6.17 -17.58
C SER A 18 19.88 -5.65 -16.14
N ASN A 19 19.99 -4.33 -15.96
CA ASN A 19 20.06 -3.66 -14.67
C ASN A 19 18.79 -2.87 -14.30
N ALA A 20 17.75 -2.93 -15.14
CA ALA A 20 16.48 -2.29 -14.82
C ALA A 20 15.81 -3.13 -13.72
N ASN A 21 15.64 -2.54 -12.54
CA ASN A 21 14.90 -3.15 -11.45
C ASN A 21 13.41 -3.18 -11.83
N THR A 22 13.01 -4.19 -12.59
CA THR A 22 11.63 -4.44 -13.05
C THR A 22 10.74 -5.03 -11.95
N ASN A 23 11.27 -5.20 -10.73
CA ASN A 23 10.50 -5.62 -9.57
C ASN A 23 9.62 -4.46 -9.07
N ASN A 24 8.52 -4.24 -9.79
CA ASN A 24 7.47 -3.32 -9.37
C ASN A 24 6.57 -3.91 -8.27
N GLU A 25 6.85 -5.14 -7.82
CA GLU A 25 6.07 -5.88 -6.84
C GLU A 25 6.82 -6.01 -5.51
N LEU A 26 6.10 -5.83 -4.41
CA LEU A 26 6.57 -5.92 -3.04
C LEU A 26 5.59 -6.76 -2.22
N ILE A 27 6.12 -7.68 -1.40
CA ILE A 27 5.32 -8.39 -0.40
C ILE A 27 5.24 -7.52 0.86
N ALA A 28 4.04 -7.06 1.20
CA ALA A 28 3.78 -6.24 2.38
C ALA A 28 3.11 -7.06 3.49
N LYS A 29 3.61 -6.92 4.72
CA LYS A 29 3.04 -7.57 5.90
C LYS A 29 1.97 -6.68 6.53
N LEU A 30 0.78 -7.23 6.75
CA LEU A 30 -0.36 -6.47 7.27
C LEU A 30 -0.22 -6.18 8.77
N PRO A 31 -0.54 -4.96 9.24
CA PRO A 31 -0.49 -4.61 10.66
C PRO A 31 -1.46 -5.42 11.52
N SER A 32 -2.62 -5.81 10.98
CA SER A 32 -3.57 -6.73 11.64
C SER A 32 -3.04 -8.15 11.86
N ARG A 33 -1.89 -8.50 11.26
CA ARG A 33 -1.33 -9.87 11.23
C ARG A 33 -2.30 -10.90 10.64
N GLY A 34 -3.25 -10.46 9.81
CA GLY A 34 -4.23 -11.33 9.16
C GLY A 34 -5.32 -11.87 10.09
N VAL A 35 -5.42 -11.36 11.32
CA VAL A 35 -6.51 -11.72 12.23
C VAL A 35 -7.81 -11.17 11.65
N GLY A 36 -8.87 -11.98 11.61
CA GLY A 36 -10.19 -11.58 11.09
C GLY A 36 -10.38 -11.76 9.58
N TYR A 37 -9.32 -12.01 8.81
CA TYR A 37 -9.45 -12.23 7.36
C TYR A 37 -9.71 -13.69 6.99
N PRO A 38 -10.50 -13.95 5.93
CA PRO A 38 -10.62 -15.28 5.34
C PRO A 38 -9.25 -15.84 4.97
N GLY A 39 -8.90 -17.01 5.53
CA GLY A 39 -7.60 -17.65 5.28
C GLY A 39 -6.42 -17.09 6.09
N LYS A 40 -6.65 -16.16 7.02
CA LYS A 40 -5.63 -15.59 7.94
C LYS A 40 -4.37 -15.11 7.21
N LYS A 41 -4.55 -14.52 6.03
CA LYS A 41 -3.44 -14.01 5.22
C LYS A 41 -2.79 -12.84 5.92
N LYS A 42 -1.48 -12.97 6.18
CA LYS A 42 -0.68 -11.98 6.89
C LYS A 42 0.10 -11.07 5.95
N GLU A 43 0.21 -11.46 4.69
CA GLU A 43 1.06 -10.83 3.69
C GLU A 43 0.27 -10.71 2.39
N VAL A 44 0.48 -9.62 1.68
CA VAL A 44 -0.18 -9.30 0.41
C VAL A 44 0.84 -8.78 -0.58
N THR A 45 0.62 -9.06 -1.86
CA THR A 45 1.47 -8.57 -2.94
C THR A 45 0.95 -7.21 -3.41
N ILE A 46 1.81 -6.19 -3.37
CA ILE A 46 1.51 -4.83 -3.85
C ILE A 46 2.38 -4.56 -5.06
N ARG A 47 1.79 -3.99 -6.12
CA ARG A 47 2.54 -3.45 -7.26
C ARG A 47 2.49 -1.93 -7.30
N ALA A 48 3.51 -1.30 -7.87
CA ALA A 48 3.50 0.13 -8.18
C ALA A 48 2.34 0.49 -9.14
N MET A 49 1.84 1.73 -9.01
CA MET A 49 0.80 2.26 -9.89
C MET A 49 1.34 2.46 -11.30
N THR A 50 0.52 2.10 -12.28
CA THR A 50 0.78 2.39 -13.70
C THR A 50 -0.01 3.62 -14.14
N PHE A 51 0.36 4.17 -15.29
CA PHE A 51 -0.41 5.26 -15.91
C PHE A 51 -1.89 4.89 -16.15
N GLU A 52 -2.17 3.63 -16.45
CA GLU A 52 -3.55 3.17 -16.63
C GLU A 52 -4.35 3.20 -15.32
N ASP A 53 -3.68 2.91 -14.19
CA ASP A 53 -4.30 3.01 -12.87
C ASP A 53 -4.61 4.46 -12.52
N GLU A 54 -3.65 5.38 -12.70
CA GLU A 54 -3.87 6.81 -12.48
C GLU A 54 -5.01 7.37 -13.35
N LYS A 55 -5.05 6.97 -14.63
CA LYS A 55 -6.12 7.36 -15.54
C LYS A 55 -7.49 6.83 -15.09
N ALA A 56 -7.54 5.59 -14.61
CA ALA A 56 -8.76 5.00 -14.08
C ALA A 56 -9.27 5.77 -12.86
N LEU A 57 -8.38 6.15 -11.95
CA LEU A 57 -8.70 6.95 -10.76
C LEU A 57 -9.18 8.35 -11.10
N ALA A 58 -8.54 9.00 -12.07
CA ALA A 58 -8.97 10.31 -12.58
C ALA A 58 -10.35 10.26 -13.25
N SER A 59 -10.79 9.08 -13.69
CA SER A 59 -12.08 8.86 -14.35
C SER A 59 -13.19 8.43 -13.39
N LEU A 60 -12.90 8.26 -12.10
CA LEU A 60 -13.90 7.87 -11.10
C LEU A 60 -14.97 8.94 -10.94
N ARG A 61 -16.19 8.48 -10.72
CA ARG A 61 -17.35 9.36 -10.50
C ARG A 61 -17.43 9.78 -9.04
N VAL A 62 -18.08 10.93 -8.81
CA VAL A 62 -18.39 11.40 -7.46
C VAL A 62 -19.27 10.37 -6.76
N GLY A 63 -18.77 9.82 -5.65
CA GLY A 63 -19.45 8.81 -4.83
C GLY A 63 -18.85 7.40 -4.92
N GLU A 64 -17.89 7.15 -5.81
CA GLU A 64 -17.13 5.90 -5.86
C GLU A 64 -16.03 5.89 -4.78
N ASP A 65 -15.80 4.74 -4.14
CA ASP A 65 -14.72 4.59 -3.16
C ASP A 65 -13.38 4.53 -3.90
N ILE A 66 -12.68 5.67 -3.86
CA ILE A 66 -11.37 5.85 -4.48
C ILE A 66 -10.35 4.89 -3.85
N ILE A 67 -10.41 4.69 -2.53
CA ILE A 67 -9.43 3.85 -1.81
C ILE A 67 -9.58 2.40 -2.26
N GLU A 68 -10.80 1.89 -2.31
CA GLU A 68 -11.08 0.53 -2.76
C GLU A 68 -10.72 0.34 -4.23
N SER A 69 -11.00 1.33 -5.07
CA SER A 69 -10.66 1.33 -6.50
C SER A 69 -9.14 1.30 -6.74
N VAL A 70 -8.36 2.04 -5.96
CA VAL A 70 -6.89 2.02 -6.02
C VAL A 70 -6.36 0.64 -5.58
N LEU A 71 -6.78 0.20 -4.40
CA LEU A 71 -6.22 -0.99 -3.76
C LEU A 71 -6.60 -2.25 -4.53
N SER A 72 -7.82 -2.36 -5.07
CA SER A 72 -8.25 -3.53 -5.87
C SER A 72 -7.46 -3.70 -7.17
N ARG A 73 -6.86 -2.63 -7.69
CA ARG A 73 -6.02 -2.66 -8.90
C ARG A 73 -4.56 -3.00 -8.60
N CYS A 74 -4.06 -2.53 -7.47
CA CYS A 74 -2.63 -2.57 -7.15
C CYS A 74 -2.26 -3.62 -6.10
N VAL A 75 -3.23 -4.20 -5.39
CA VAL A 75 -3.02 -5.23 -4.38
C VAL A 75 -3.64 -6.54 -4.87
N SER A 76 -2.85 -7.61 -4.77
CA SER A 76 -3.26 -8.97 -5.10
C SER A 76 -3.34 -9.81 -3.82
N ASP A 77 -3.92 -11.01 -3.95
CA ASP A 77 -3.98 -12.03 -2.91
C ASP A 77 -4.95 -11.78 -1.75
N ILE A 78 -5.71 -10.70 -1.73
CA ILE A 78 -6.75 -10.47 -0.70
C ILE A 78 -7.95 -9.72 -1.29
N ASP A 79 -9.12 -9.96 -0.70
CA ASP A 79 -10.31 -9.16 -0.99
C ASP A 79 -10.25 -7.85 -0.19
N ILE A 80 -10.29 -6.73 -0.91
CA ILE A 80 -10.10 -5.38 -0.35
C ILE A 80 -11.30 -4.97 0.51
N ASP A 81 -12.48 -5.46 0.20
CA ASP A 81 -13.72 -5.10 0.90
C ASP A 81 -13.67 -5.58 2.35
N ASN A 82 -12.99 -6.71 2.56
CA ASN A 82 -12.82 -7.36 3.87
C ASN A 82 -11.67 -6.79 4.71
N LEU A 83 -10.86 -5.86 4.17
CA LEU A 83 -9.73 -5.29 4.91
C LEU A 83 -10.20 -4.27 5.94
N TYR A 84 -9.61 -4.31 7.14
CA TYR A 84 -9.84 -3.27 8.13
C TYR A 84 -9.23 -1.93 7.70
N GLY A 85 -9.84 -0.82 8.12
CA GLY A 85 -9.37 0.53 7.82
C GLY A 85 -7.88 0.79 8.08
N PRO A 86 -7.29 0.34 9.21
CA PRO A 86 -5.86 0.50 9.46
C PRO A 86 -4.96 -0.20 8.43
N ASP A 87 -5.35 -1.38 7.98
CA ASP A 87 -4.61 -2.12 6.95
C ASP A 87 -4.78 -1.44 5.58
N LYS A 88 -5.98 -0.97 5.24
CA LYS A 88 -6.19 -0.17 4.01
C LYS A 88 -5.27 1.06 3.98
N LEU A 89 -5.17 1.80 5.09
CA LEU A 89 -4.29 2.95 5.21
C LEU A 89 -2.81 2.57 5.08
N PHE A 90 -2.38 1.48 5.71
CA PHE A 90 -1.01 0.99 5.60
C PHE A 90 -0.65 0.63 4.15
N LEU A 91 -1.54 -0.09 3.45
CA LEU A 91 -1.35 -0.45 2.04
C LEU A 91 -1.29 0.77 1.13
N LEU A 92 -2.11 1.80 1.37
CA LEU A 92 -2.04 3.06 0.62
C LEU A 92 -0.70 3.77 0.79
N LEU A 93 -0.17 3.83 2.01
CA LEU A 93 1.14 4.43 2.27
C LEU A 93 2.27 3.64 1.58
N LYS A 94 2.19 2.30 1.60
CA LYS A 94 3.14 1.45 0.89
C LYS A 94 3.04 1.57 -0.62
N LEU A 95 1.83 1.66 -1.16
CA LEU A 95 1.63 1.89 -2.60
C LEU A 95 2.21 3.23 -3.03
N ARG A 96 2.04 4.27 -2.20
CA ARG A 96 2.64 5.59 -2.43
C ARG A 96 4.17 5.52 -2.44
N GLU A 97 4.76 4.86 -1.44
CA GLU A 97 6.22 4.65 -1.33
C GLU A 97 6.76 3.96 -2.58
N LEU A 98 6.08 2.91 -3.06
CA LEU A 98 6.48 2.16 -4.26
C LEU A 98 6.33 2.95 -5.56
N SER A 99 5.26 3.76 -5.67
CA SER A 99 4.93 4.43 -6.94
C SER A 99 5.68 5.76 -7.11
N PHE A 100 5.84 6.53 -6.04
CA PHE A 100 6.38 7.89 -6.09
C PHE A 100 7.68 8.07 -5.30
N GLY A 101 8.13 7.02 -4.60
CA GLY A 101 9.30 7.06 -3.74
C GLY A 101 8.98 7.39 -2.27
N ASP A 102 10.03 7.32 -1.45
CA ASP A 102 9.94 7.38 0.01
C ASP A 102 9.72 8.80 0.57
N SER A 103 10.18 9.83 -0.15
CA SER A 103 10.12 11.22 0.31
C SER A 103 8.73 11.83 0.07
N PHE A 104 8.08 12.26 1.16
CA PHE A 104 6.82 12.98 1.12
C PHE A 104 6.98 14.39 1.69
N LYS A 105 6.83 15.40 0.83
CA LYS A 105 6.91 16.81 1.20
C LYS A 105 5.53 17.34 1.60
N ILE A 106 5.42 17.90 2.80
CA ILE A 106 4.21 18.54 3.30
C ILE A 106 4.50 19.97 3.75
N ALA A 107 3.57 20.87 3.45
CA ALA A 107 3.56 22.21 4.04
C ALA A 107 2.78 22.15 5.36
N ALA A 108 3.46 22.38 6.48
CA ALA A 108 2.86 22.41 7.80
C ALA A 108 2.86 23.83 8.37
N VAL A 109 1.69 24.32 8.76
CA VAL A 109 1.56 25.60 9.44
C VAL A 109 1.89 25.41 10.91
N CYS A 110 2.89 26.13 11.42
CA CYS A 110 3.20 26.11 12.84
C CYS A 110 2.05 26.72 13.65
N THR A 111 1.48 25.95 14.58
CA THR A 111 0.39 26.41 15.45
C THR A 111 0.78 27.55 16.37
N LYS A 112 2.08 27.74 16.64
CA LYS A 112 2.60 28.81 17.51
C LYS A 112 2.90 30.11 16.78
N CYS A 113 3.60 30.06 15.64
CA CYS A 113 4.05 31.26 14.93
C CYS A 113 3.32 31.53 13.62
N LYS A 114 2.38 30.68 13.21
CA LYS A 114 1.59 30.76 11.96
C LYS A 114 2.42 30.81 10.68
N LYS A 115 3.71 30.49 10.75
CA LYS A 115 4.58 30.39 9.58
C LYS A 115 4.41 29.03 8.93
N GLU A 116 4.39 29.03 7.60
CA GLU A 116 4.46 27.81 6.78
C GLU A 116 5.88 27.27 6.79
N ASN A 117 6.02 25.98 7.11
CA ASN A 117 7.27 25.26 7.03
C ASN A 117 7.10 24.07 6.08
N ASP A 118 8.06 23.88 5.20
CA ASP A 118 8.16 22.68 4.37
C ASP A 118 8.85 21.59 5.17
N LEU A 119 8.16 20.46 5.36
CA LEU A 119 8.67 19.27 6.02
C LEU A 119 8.81 18.15 5.00
N GLU A 120 9.90 17.40 5.10
CA GLU A 120 10.12 16.20 4.32
C GLU A 120 10.02 14.99 5.26
N ILE A 121 9.07 14.11 4.99
CA ILE A 121 8.78 12.91 5.77
C ILE A 121 9.18 11.69 4.95
N LEU A 122 9.91 10.77 5.55
CA LEU A 122 10.24 9.47 4.94
C LEU A 122 9.16 8.47 5.34
N LEU A 123 8.42 7.94 4.35
CA LEU A 123 7.31 7.01 4.56
C LEU A 123 7.78 5.68 5.17
N SER A 124 8.97 5.24 4.81
CA SER A 124 9.66 4.04 5.30
C SER A 124 9.95 4.08 6.80
N GLN A 125 10.06 5.28 7.37
CA GLN A 125 10.40 5.51 8.78
C GLN A 125 9.18 5.76 9.67
N LEU A 126 7.97 5.72 9.12
CA LEU A 126 6.75 5.92 9.89
C LEU A 126 6.54 4.76 10.88
N PRO A 127 6.21 5.06 12.14
CA PRO A 127 5.97 4.02 13.14
C PRO A 127 4.67 3.28 12.83
N VAL A 128 4.75 1.95 12.69
CA VAL A 128 3.61 1.07 12.47
C VAL A 128 3.34 0.27 13.74
N THR A 129 2.12 0.39 14.27
CA THR A 129 1.69 -0.41 15.42
C THR A 129 1.02 -1.68 14.92
N LEU A 130 1.53 -2.83 15.34
CA LEU A 130 0.96 -4.13 15.00
C LEU A 130 -0.18 -4.49 15.97
N ALA A 131 -1.16 -5.25 15.48
CA ALA A 131 -2.20 -5.82 16.33
C ALA A 131 -1.59 -6.73 17.40
N ALA A 132 -2.21 -6.73 18.58
CA ALA A 132 -1.77 -7.56 19.71
C ALA A 132 -1.86 -9.06 19.36
N GLU A 133 -1.04 -9.90 20.00
CA GLU A 133 -0.97 -11.34 19.71
C GLU A 133 -2.23 -12.10 20.14
N ASP A 134 -2.93 -11.56 21.12
CA ASP A 134 -4.20 -12.03 21.67
C ASP A 134 -5.42 -11.46 20.95
N PHE A 135 -5.22 -10.69 19.87
CA PHE A 135 -6.33 -10.20 19.08
C PHE A 135 -7.04 -11.38 18.40
N THR A 136 -8.32 -11.58 18.74
CA THR A 136 -9.20 -12.61 18.18
C THR A 136 -10.49 -11.96 17.71
N ASP A 137 -10.87 -12.28 16.47
CA ASP A 137 -12.10 -11.86 15.82
C ASP A 137 -12.69 -13.10 15.12
N PRO A 138 -13.95 -13.49 15.36
CA PRO A 138 -14.98 -12.82 16.18
C PRO A 138 -14.76 -12.94 17.69
N LYS A 139 -15.21 -11.94 18.44
CA LYS A 139 -15.11 -11.86 19.90
C LYS A 139 -16.46 -12.17 20.55
N GLU A 140 -16.44 -13.03 21.56
CA GLU A 140 -17.62 -13.25 22.40
C GLU A 140 -17.80 -12.06 23.35
N ILE A 141 -18.95 -11.41 23.23
CA ILE A 141 -19.37 -10.32 24.11
C ILE A 141 -20.59 -10.79 24.89
N ASP A 142 -20.49 -10.79 26.22
CA ASP A 142 -21.64 -10.95 27.09
C ASP A 142 -22.51 -9.71 27.01
N LEU A 143 -23.78 -9.90 26.63
CA LEU A 143 -24.79 -8.85 26.64
C LEU A 143 -25.58 -8.95 27.95
N PRO A 144 -25.20 -8.23 29.03
CA PRO A 144 -25.79 -8.40 30.35
C PRO A 144 -27.27 -8.05 30.40
N GLN A 145 -27.76 -7.22 29.49
CA GLN A 145 -29.18 -6.86 29.39
C GLN A 145 -30.03 -7.91 28.66
N LEU A 146 -29.42 -8.72 27.80
CA LEU A 146 -30.09 -9.77 27.02
C LEU A 146 -29.79 -11.18 27.53
N ASN A 147 -28.97 -11.28 28.58
CA ASN A 147 -28.53 -12.53 29.22
C ASN A 147 -28.09 -13.59 28.19
N THR A 148 -27.42 -13.14 27.14
CA THR A 148 -27.05 -13.92 25.97
C THR A 148 -25.65 -13.51 25.54
N THR A 149 -24.86 -14.49 25.10
CA THR A 149 -23.55 -14.28 24.49
C THR A 149 -23.76 -14.00 23.00
N ALA A 150 -23.21 -12.89 22.50
CA ALA A 150 -23.18 -12.61 21.07
C ALA A 150 -21.75 -12.79 20.55
N MET A 151 -21.60 -13.48 19.43
CA MET A 151 -20.38 -13.43 18.64
C MET A 151 -20.43 -12.17 17.78
N VAL A 152 -19.45 -11.30 17.93
CA VAL A 152 -19.33 -10.05 17.16
C VAL A 152 -18.02 -10.04 16.41
#